data_AF-A0A1S9TJ53-F1
#
_entry.id   AF-A0A1S9TJ53-F1
#
_cell.length_a   1.000
_cell.length_b   1.000
_cell.length_c   1.000
_cell.angle_alpha   90.00
_cell.angle_beta   90.00
_cell.angle_gamma   90.00
#
_symmetry.space_group_name_H-M   'P 1'
#
loop_
_entity.id
_entity.type
_entity.pdbx_description
1 polymer ?
#
loop_
_entity_poly.entity_id
_entity_poly.type
_entity_poly.pdbx_seq_one_letter_code
_entity_poly.pdbx_strand_id
1 'polypeptide(L)' 'MTKPFLKIKSGELILTQTHHKFKSSKKFYFLISENYKKLNRYFGIEENVSDQIWFYGFFATSIFMMLFTYLFSGILYGF' A
#
# COMPACT_ATOMS: atom_id res chain seq x y z
N MET A 1 -0.63 -21.62 -56.72
CA MET A 1 0.83 -21.47 -56.56
C MET A 1 1.05 -20.34 -55.56
N THR A 2 1.61 -20.47 -54.35
CA THR A 2 2.27 -21.56 -53.61
C THR A 2 2.27 -21.12 -52.15
N LYS A 3 1.89 -21.99 -51.20
CA LYS A 3 1.95 -21.72 -49.76
C LYS A 3 3.40 -21.82 -49.26
N PRO A 4 3.85 -21.00 -48.31
CA PRO A 4 4.85 -21.44 -47.35
C PRO A 4 4.16 -21.81 -46.02
N PHE A 5 4.32 -23.08 -45.70
CA PHE A 5 3.97 -23.74 -44.45
C PHE A 5 4.83 -23.15 -43.31
N LEU A 6 4.30 -22.24 -42.48
CA LEU A 6 4.88 -21.96 -41.17
C LEU A 6 4.18 -22.84 -40.13
N LYS A 7 4.50 -24.13 -40.20
CA LYS A 7 4.21 -25.12 -39.17
C LYS A 7 5.19 -24.90 -38.02
N ILE A 8 4.91 -23.91 -37.16
CA ILE A 8 5.59 -23.80 -35.87
C ILE A 8 4.98 -24.89 -34.98
N LYS A 9 5.69 -26.01 -34.93
CA LYS A 9 5.43 -27.16 -34.09
C LYS A 9 5.95 -26.86 -32.69
N SER A 10 5.19 -27.28 -31.69
CA SER A 10 5.68 -27.78 -30.40
C SER A 10 6.30 -26.77 -29.43
N GLY A 11 5.48 -26.34 -28.47
CA GLY A 11 5.52 -27.04 -27.18
C GLY A 11 6.59 -26.65 -26.16
N GLU A 12 7.39 -25.61 -26.37
CA GLU A 12 8.37 -25.19 -25.37
C GLU A 12 8.42 -23.66 -25.24
N LEU A 13 7.55 -23.12 -24.37
CA LEU A 13 7.78 -21.85 -23.68
C LEU A 13 8.94 -22.04 -22.67
N ILE A 14 10.13 -22.44 -23.14
CA ILE A 14 11.37 -22.46 -22.34
C ILE A 14 11.91 -21.04 -22.34
N LEU A 15 11.23 -20.17 -21.62
CA LEU A 15 11.84 -19.21 -20.72
C LEU A 15 10.64 -18.61 -20.03
N THR A 16 10.17 -19.27 -18.97
CA THR A 16 9.38 -18.59 -17.96
C THR A 16 10.27 -17.45 -17.49
N GLN A 17 10.05 -16.25 -18.01
CA GLN A 17 10.56 -15.05 -17.36
C GLN A 17 10.07 -15.17 -15.94
N THR A 18 10.99 -15.40 -15.01
CA THR A 18 10.71 -15.31 -13.59
C THR A 18 10.19 -13.90 -13.42
N HIS A 19 8.85 -13.75 -13.45
CA HIS A 19 8.21 -12.53 -13.06
C HIS A 19 8.86 -12.20 -11.74
N HIS A 20 9.58 -11.09 -11.71
CA HIS A 20 10.17 -10.51 -10.51
C HIS A 20 8.99 -10.03 -9.66
N LYS A 21 8.17 -10.98 -9.21
CA LYS A 21 6.94 -10.81 -8.48
C LYS A 21 7.38 -10.25 -7.15
N PHE A 22 7.22 -8.94 -6.96
CA PHE A 22 6.58 -8.32 -5.80
C PHE A 22 6.78 -9.02 -4.43
N LYS A 23 7.94 -9.65 -4.19
CA LYS A 23 8.20 -10.46 -2.99
C LYS A 23 8.48 -9.53 -1.80
N SER A 24 8.99 -8.34 -2.11
CA SER A 24 9.23 -7.26 -1.15
C SER A 24 7.93 -6.66 -0.59
N SER A 25 6.94 -6.39 -1.44
CA SER A 25 5.68 -5.78 -0.99
C SER A 25 4.88 -6.68 -0.04
N LYS A 26 4.93 -8.01 -0.25
CA LYS A 26 4.29 -8.98 0.66
C LYS A 26 4.89 -8.94 2.05
N LYS A 27 6.22 -8.83 2.17
CA LYS A 27 6.89 -8.69 3.47
C LYS A 27 6.54 -7.36 4.15
N PHE A 28 6.49 -6.28 3.37
CA PHE A 28 6.14 -4.96 3.87
C PHE A 28 4.69 -4.89 4.38
N TYR A 29 3.74 -5.43 3.61
CA TYR A 29 2.34 -5.52 4.04
C TYR A 29 2.19 -6.36 5.31
N PHE A 30 2.93 -7.48 5.40
CA PHE A 30 2.92 -8.32 6.59
C PHE A 30 3.37 -7.54 7.83
N LEU A 31 4.50 -6.83 7.74
CA LEU A 31 5.03 -6.00 8.83
C LEU A 31 4.06 -4.90 9.25
N ILE A 32 3.45 -4.20 8.29
CA ILE A 32 2.43 -3.17 8.59
C ILE A 32 1.23 -3.80 9.28
N SER A 33 0.75 -4.94 8.78
CA SER A 33 -0.45 -5.60 9.32
C SER A 33 -0.21 -6.11 10.76
N GLU A 34 0.99 -6.58 11.06
CA GLU A 34 1.38 -7.03 12.39
C GLU A 34 1.47 -5.85 13.36
N ASN A 35 2.14 -4.76 12.95
CA ASN A 35 2.24 -3.55 13.76
C ASN A 35 0.88 -2.90 13.99
N TYR A 36 0.02 -2.83 12.97
CA TYR A 36 -1.34 -2.29 13.10
C TYR A 36 -2.15 -3.08 14.14
N LYS A 37 -2.13 -4.42 14.08
CA LYS A 37 -2.81 -5.27 15.07
C LYS A 37 -2.25 -5.08 16.48
N LYS A 38 -0.93 -5.00 16.61
CA LYS A 38 -0.26 -4.79 17.90
C LYS A 38 -0.63 -3.45 18.52
N LEU A 39 -0.69 -2.38 17.72
CA LEU A 39 -1.09 -1.06 18.17
C LEU A 39 -2.57 -1.04 18.58
N ASN A 40 -3.46 -1.61 17.77
CA ASN A 40 -4.88 -1.66 18.13
C ASN A 40 -5.11 -2.38 19.46
N ARG A 41 -4.39 -3.49 19.68
CA ARG A 41 -4.42 -4.22 20.96
C ARG A 41 -3.81 -3.44 22.11
N TYR A 42 -2.76 -2.66 21.85
CA TYR A 42 -2.15 -1.80 22.88
C TYR A 42 -3.13 -0.70 23.33
N PHE A 43 -3.90 -0.14 22.41
CA PHE A 43 -4.89 0.90 22.69
C PHE A 43 -6.28 0.35 23.09
N GLY A 44 -6.50 -0.97 23.04
CA GLY A 44 -7.77 -1.60 23.41
C GLY A 44 -8.89 -1.34 22.39
N ILE A 45 -8.55 -1.10 21.12
CA ILE A 45 -9.50 -0.78 20.03
C ILE A 45 -9.55 -1.89 18.97
N GLU A 46 -9.11 -3.09 19.31
CA GLU A 46 -9.08 -4.22 18.37
C GLU A 46 -10.47 -4.79 18.02
N GLU A 47 -11.49 -4.55 18.86
CA GLU A 47 -12.81 -5.17 18.73
C GLU A 47 -13.59 -4.66 17.52
N ASN A 48 -13.66 -3.34 17.33
CA ASN A 48 -14.45 -2.72 16.27
C ASN A 48 -13.60 -1.87 15.32
N VAL A 49 -13.82 -2.07 14.02
CA VAL A 49 -13.20 -1.24 12.97
C VAL A 49 -13.67 0.22 13.06
N SER A 50 -14.91 0.46 13.51
CA SER A 50 -15.43 1.81 13.74
C SER A 50 -14.57 2.57 14.75
N ASP A 51 -14.21 1.93 15.86
CA ASP A 51 -13.44 2.56 16.92
C ASP A 51 -12.00 2.83 16.47
N GLN A 52 -11.45 1.94 15.63
CA GLN A 52 -10.15 2.17 14.96
C GLN A 52 -10.20 3.39 14.04
N ILE A 53 -11.25 3.51 13.21
CA ILE A 53 -11.42 4.64 12.30
C ILE A 53 -11.56 5.94 13.10
N TRP A 54 -12.36 5.95 14.17
CA TRP A 54 -12.52 7.12 15.02
C TRP A 54 -11.23 7.52 15.71
N PHE A 55 -10.51 6.56 16.30
CA PHE A 55 -9.25 6.79 17.00
C PHE A 55 -8.19 7.36 16.05
N TYR A 56 -7.85 6.64 14.98
CA TYR A 56 -6.83 7.08 14.05
C TYR A 56 -7.27 8.31 13.25
N GLY A 57 -8.56 8.43 12.94
CA GLY A 57 -9.14 9.60 12.29
C GLY A 57 -8.94 10.86 13.12
N PHE A 58 -9.24 10.82 14.41
CA PHE A 58 -9.07 11.96 15.30
C PHE A 58 -7.61 12.44 15.36
N PHE A 59 -6.66 11.52 15.56
CA PHE A 59 -5.23 11.88 15.60
C PHE A 59 -4.72 12.37 14.24
N ALA A 60 -5.09 11.70 13.15
CA ALA A 60 -4.70 12.09 11.80
C ALA A 60 -5.25 13.48 11.45
N THR A 61 -6.52 13.75 11.75
CA THR A 61 -7.12 15.08 11.56
C THR A 61 -6.44 16.13 12.42
N SER A 62 -6.11 15.83 13.68
CA SER A 62 -5.43 16.79 14.56
C SER A 62 -4.05 17.19 14.02
N ILE A 63 -3.25 16.20 13.60
CA ILE A 63 -1.93 16.44 12.98
C ILE A 63 -2.11 17.20 11.65
N PHE A 64 -3.09 16.80 10.83
CA PHE A 64 -3.36 17.44 9.56
C PHE A 64 -3.76 18.91 9.74
N MET A 65 -4.60 19.23 10.71
CA MET A 65 -4.97 20.62 11.02
C MET A 65 -3.78 21.46 11.43
N MET A 66 -2.86 20.91 12.22
CA MET A 66 -1.63 21.60 12.60
C MET A 66 -0.73 21.87 11.38
N LEU A 67 -0.53 20.87 10.52
CA LEU A 67 0.23 21.00 9.29
C LEU A 67 -0.43 21.98 8.32
N PHE A 68 -1.75 21.90 8.16
CA PHE A 68 -2.53 22.79 7.30
C PHE A 68 -2.40 24.23 7.77
N THR A 69 -2.56 24.47 9.07
CA THR A 69 -2.40 25.80 9.67
C THR A 69 -0.99 26.35 9.42
N TYR A 70 0.04 25.51 9.60
CA TYR A 70 1.42 25.89 9.34
C TYR A 70 1.65 26.26 7.86
N LEU A 71 1.20 25.41 6.94
CA LEU A 71 1.34 25.64 5.50
C LEU A 71 0.59 26.90 5.05
N PHE A 72 -0.66 27.07 5.49
CA PHE A 72 -1.44 28.25 5.16
C PHE A 72 -0.85 29.52 5.77
N SER A 73 -0.32 29.45 6.99
CA SER A 73 0.37 30.57 7.60
C SER A 73 1.63 30.95 6.81
N GLY A 74 2.42 29.98 6.35
CA GLY A 74 3.57 30.24 5.48
C GLY A 74 3.16 30.89 4.15
N ILE A 75 2.08 30.40 3.52
CA ILE A 75 1.57 30.97 2.26
C ILE A 75 1.03 32.39 2.45
N LEU A 76 0.27 32.64 3.52
CA LEU A 76 -0.41 33.93 3.74
C LEU A 76 0.51 35.02 4.30
N TYR A 77 1.44 34.65 5.19
CA TYR A 77 2.26 35.60 5.94
C TYR A 77 3.74 35.57 5.55
N GLY A 78 4.16 34.64 4.67
CA GLY A 78 5.50 34.66 4.03
C GLY A 78 6.66 34.25 4.94
N PHE A 79 6.40 33.44 5.98
CA PHE A 79 7.43 32.82 6.81
C PHE A 79 8.22 31.74 6.08
#